data_AF-A0A0J6UX64-F1
#
_entry.id   AF-A0A0J6UX64-F1
#
_cell.length_a   1.000
_cell.length_b   1.000
_cell.length_c   1.000
_cell.angle_alpha   90.00
_cell.angle_beta   90.00
_cell.angle_gamma   90.00
#
_symmetry.space_group_name_H-M   'P 1'
#
loop_
_entity.id
_entity.type
_entity.pdbx_description
1 polymer ?
#
loop_
_entity_poly.entity_id
_entity_poly.type
_entity_poly.pdbx_seq_one_letter_code
_entity_poly.pdbx_strand_id
1 'polypeptide(L)'
;MKKRKQAVKKMVAENNELRKQLTKENRDYYENLLTYLRGKSFLRDDYQVEQNLLTILQDLIDAQADGVEAAAYFGQNPEATANDLLKTIPFNLADFFWFNLKLVFMMFFILWIPKLANPVMTLDIGMTFLCGVIAIIGSWCFVWLLGGSAFAKHTRIQIFSLIVFSIIVFAVMFFVSIFVKTGWRITLPSQVSLAVIVLGLVIIVIFPFVQHLNEFNIFFYLYVAFYFVLGLLLRLPQTKPFLTAKVNLGPWKWVVIIGLVLFSLAIGGLVYRFYQRRHPD
;
A
#
# COMPACT_ATOMS: atom_id res chain seq x y z
N MET A 1 -12.49 9.20 14.53
CA MET A 1 -12.00 8.86 13.17
C MET A 1 -13.10 8.43 12.19
N LYS A 2 -13.98 7.46 12.50
CA LYS A 2 -15.00 6.96 11.54
C LYS A 2 -15.95 8.05 11.00
N LYS A 3 -16.43 8.95 11.88
CA LYS A 3 -17.28 10.10 11.49
C LYS A 3 -16.56 11.08 10.53
N ARG A 4 -15.32 11.48 10.84
CA ARG A 4 -14.52 12.36 9.95
C ARG A 4 -14.28 11.72 8.58
N LYS A 5 -13.96 10.42 8.51
CA LYS A 5 -13.78 9.72 7.22
C LYS A 5 -15.07 9.69 6.39
N GLN A 6 -16.23 9.54 7.02
CA GLN A 6 -17.51 9.62 6.33
C GLN A 6 -17.82 11.05 5.85
N ALA A 7 -17.48 12.07 6.64
CA ALA A 7 -17.60 13.47 6.23
C ALA A 7 -16.70 13.79 5.04
N VAL A 8 -15.43 13.34 5.05
CA VAL A 8 -14.50 13.46 3.90
C VAL A 8 -15.11 12.85 2.64
N LYS A 9 -15.63 11.62 2.71
CA LYS A 9 -16.30 10.98 1.55
C LYS A 9 -17.49 11.79 1.05
N LYS A 10 -18.28 12.38 1.95
CA LYS A 10 -19.41 13.24 1.59
C LYS A 10 -18.93 14.50 0.88
N MET A 11 -17.89 15.18 1.41
CA MET A 11 -17.29 16.37 0.79
C MET A 11 -16.73 16.06 -0.60
N VAL A 12 -16.04 14.93 -0.79
CA VAL A 12 -15.56 14.50 -2.11
C VAL A 12 -16.72 14.27 -3.09
N ALA A 13 -17.80 13.63 -2.65
CA ALA A 13 -18.97 13.39 -3.49
C ALA A 13 -19.69 14.70 -3.87
N GLU A 14 -19.87 15.59 -2.90
CA GLU A 14 -20.46 16.92 -3.09
C GLU A 14 -19.62 17.77 -4.03
N ASN A 15 -18.30 17.75 -3.86
CA ASN A 15 -17.34 18.40 -4.75
C ASN A 15 -17.51 17.97 -6.22
N ASN A 16 -17.62 16.66 -6.45
CA ASN A 16 -17.79 16.11 -7.80
C ASN A 16 -19.11 16.55 -8.46
N GLU A 17 -20.17 16.76 -7.69
CA GLU A 17 -21.45 17.25 -8.20
C GLU A 17 -21.43 18.76 -8.46
N LEU A 18 -20.94 19.56 -7.51
CA LEU A 18 -20.87 21.02 -7.63
C LEU A 18 -19.94 21.46 -8.77
N ARG A 19 -18.83 20.75 -8.99
CA ARG A 19 -17.85 21.08 -10.04
C ARG A 19 -18.45 21.01 -11.45
N LYS A 20 -19.56 20.29 -11.66
CA LYS A 20 -20.27 20.23 -12.95
C LYS A 20 -20.96 21.55 -13.31
N GLN A 21 -21.16 22.44 -12.34
CA GLN A 21 -21.85 23.73 -12.51
C GLN A 21 -20.91 24.85 -12.98
N LEU A 22 -19.60 24.62 -12.95
CA LEU A 22 -18.60 25.59 -13.39
C LEU A 22 -18.58 25.74 -14.92
N THR A 23 -18.27 26.94 -15.39
CA THR A 23 -17.85 27.17 -16.78
C THR A 23 -16.58 26.40 -17.09
N LYS A 24 -16.27 26.20 -18.37
CA LYS A 24 -15.11 25.40 -18.79
C LYS A 24 -13.81 25.96 -18.20
N GLU A 25 -13.63 27.28 -18.28
CA GLU A 25 -12.45 28.00 -17.83
C GLU A 25 -12.26 27.89 -16.31
N ASN A 26 -13.34 28.12 -15.54
CA ASN A 26 -13.32 28.00 -14.08
C ASN A 26 -13.10 26.56 -13.63
N ARG A 27 -13.68 25.60 -14.35
CA ARG A 27 -13.51 24.18 -14.09
C ARG A 27 -12.06 23.74 -14.32
N ASP A 28 -11.45 24.15 -15.42
CA ASP A 28 -10.06 23.81 -15.73
C ASP A 28 -9.10 24.37 -14.66
N TYR A 29 -9.32 25.61 -14.20
CA TYR A 29 -8.57 26.18 -13.07
C TYR A 29 -8.76 25.34 -11.79
N TYR A 30 -10.01 25.06 -11.43
CA TYR A 30 -10.34 24.35 -10.20
C TYR A 30 -9.83 22.91 -10.21
N GLU A 31 -9.90 22.19 -11.33
CA GLU A 31 -9.38 20.83 -11.46
C GLU A 31 -7.86 20.77 -11.28
N ASN A 32 -7.14 21.78 -11.78
CA ASN A 32 -5.70 21.91 -11.55
C ASN A 32 -5.39 22.16 -10.07
N LEU A 33 -6.09 23.10 -9.42
CA LEU A 33 -5.96 23.38 -7.99
C LEU A 33 -6.25 22.13 -7.15
N LEU A 34 -7.36 21.45 -7.44
CA LEU A 34 -7.82 20.24 -6.76
C LEU A 34 -6.77 19.12 -6.84
N THR A 35 -6.27 18.88 -8.05
CA THR A 35 -5.25 17.85 -8.29
C THR A 35 -4.00 18.21 -7.50
N TYR A 36 -3.54 19.47 -7.57
CA TYR A 36 -2.35 19.93 -6.88
C TYR A 36 -2.43 19.79 -5.37
N LEU A 37 -3.53 20.25 -4.79
CA LEU A 37 -3.75 20.22 -3.36
C LEU A 37 -3.74 18.78 -2.84
N ARG A 38 -4.52 17.89 -3.47
CA ARG A 38 -4.61 16.47 -3.08
C ARG A 38 -3.28 15.73 -3.27
N GLY A 39 -2.57 16.00 -4.35
CA GLY A 39 -1.29 15.33 -4.64
C GLY A 39 -0.13 15.83 -3.78
N LYS A 40 -0.28 16.92 -3.02
CA LYS A 40 0.73 17.40 -2.07
C LYS A 40 0.27 17.38 -0.61
N SER A 41 -0.96 16.95 -0.35
CA SER A 41 -1.54 16.90 0.99
C SER A 41 -1.31 15.58 1.74
N PHE A 42 -0.44 14.67 1.26
CA PHE A 42 -0.26 13.33 1.85
C PHE A 42 0.05 13.30 3.35
N LEU A 43 0.63 14.37 3.90
CA LEU A 43 0.93 14.51 5.34
C LEU A 43 -0.02 15.46 6.06
N ARG A 44 -1.01 16.04 5.37
CA ARG A 44 -1.93 17.06 5.88
C ARG A 44 -3.22 16.42 6.39
N ASP A 45 -4.01 17.20 7.13
CA ASP A 45 -5.34 16.75 7.57
C ASP A 45 -6.32 16.71 6.39
N ASP A 46 -6.62 15.50 5.90
CA ASP A 46 -7.55 15.25 4.78
C ASP A 46 -8.92 15.94 4.94
N TYR A 47 -9.43 16.06 6.18
CA TYR A 47 -10.70 16.72 6.42
C TYR A 47 -10.60 18.22 6.13
N GLN A 48 -9.53 18.86 6.60
CA GLN A 48 -9.30 20.27 6.28
C GLN A 48 -9.00 20.49 4.80
N VAL A 49 -8.26 19.59 4.15
CA VAL A 49 -8.00 19.66 2.70
C VAL A 49 -9.31 19.68 1.92
N GLU A 50 -10.19 18.70 2.14
CA GLU A 50 -11.47 18.62 1.43
C GLU A 50 -12.45 19.74 1.82
N GLN A 51 -12.42 20.20 3.06
CA GLN A 51 -13.24 21.34 3.49
C GLN A 51 -12.83 22.63 2.78
N ASN A 52 -11.52 22.92 2.68
CA ASN A 52 -11.03 24.09 1.96
C ASN A 52 -11.35 23.99 0.46
N LEU A 53 -11.18 22.82 -0.14
CA LEU A 53 -11.53 22.61 -1.56
C LEU A 53 -13.00 22.87 -1.84
N LEU A 54 -13.90 22.41 -0.97
CA LEU A 54 -15.34 22.61 -1.11
C LEU A 54 -15.73 24.09 -0.91
N THR A 55 -15.07 24.77 0.03
CA THR A 55 -15.25 26.22 0.25
C THR A 55 -14.85 27.01 -0.99
N ILE A 56 -13.65 26.76 -1.54
CA ILE A 56 -13.17 27.42 -2.76
C ILE A 56 -14.09 27.15 -3.96
N LEU A 57 -14.64 25.93 -4.05
CA LEU A 57 -15.58 25.59 -5.12
C LEU A 57 -16.88 26.38 -5.01
N GLN A 58 -17.41 26.55 -3.79
CA GLN A 58 -18.62 27.34 -3.55
C GLN A 58 -18.37 28.82 -3.86
N ASP A 59 -17.29 29.39 -3.34
CA ASP A 59 -16.88 30.78 -3.63
C ASP A 59 -16.73 31.01 -5.14
N LEU A 60 -16.22 30.02 -5.87
CA LEU A 60 -16.06 30.09 -7.31
C LEU A 60 -17.39 30.04 -8.07
N ILE A 61 -18.34 29.23 -7.60
CA ILE A 61 -19.70 29.18 -8.17
C ILE A 61 -20.41 30.52 -7.97
N ASP A 62 -20.27 31.12 -6.78
CA ASP A 62 -20.87 32.42 -6.47
C ASP A 62 -20.22 33.53 -7.31
N ALA A 63 -18.89 33.58 -7.38
CA ALA A 63 -18.16 34.55 -8.21
C ALA A 63 -18.49 34.42 -9.71
N GLN A 64 -18.69 33.19 -10.19
CA GLN A 64 -19.11 32.94 -11.57
C GLN A 64 -20.50 33.48 -11.86
N ALA A 65 -21.42 33.47 -10.89
CA ALA A 65 -22.75 34.06 -11.05
C ALA A 65 -22.69 35.59 -11.26
N ASP A 66 -21.66 36.24 -10.69
CA ASP A 66 -21.35 37.66 -10.88
C ASP A 66 -20.49 37.93 -12.13
N GLY A 67 -20.20 36.90 -12.94
CA GLY A 67 -19.39 37.02 -14.16
C GLY A 67 -17.89 37.13 -13.92
N VAL A 68 -17.40 36.77 -12.72
CA VAL A 68 -15.97 36.80 -12.36
C VAL A 68 -15.32 35.45 -12.66
N GLU A 69 -14.18 35.49 -13.35
CA GLU A 69 -13.36 34.31 -13.63
C GLU A 69 -12.48 33.89 -12.43
N ALA A 70 -12.24 32.58 -12.29
CA ALA A 70 -11.43 31.99 -11.23
C ALA A 70 -10.04 32.63 -11.12
N ALA A 71 -9.39 32.85 -12.26
CA ALA A 71 -8.04 33.41 -12.33
C ALA A 71 -7.98 34.87 -11.85
N ALA A 72 -9.09 35.62 -12.00
CA ALA A 72 -9.20 36.98 -11.49
C ALA A 72 -9.44 37.01 -9.98
N TYR A 73 -10.16 36.02 -9.44
CA TYR A 73 -10.51 35.95 -8.02
C TYR A 73 -9.40 35.31 -7.15
N PHE A 74 -8.86 34.17 -7.59
CA PHE A 74 -7.87 33.37 -6.84
C PHE A 74 -6.43 33.51 -7.36
N GLY A 75 -6.22 34.33 -8.39
CA GLY A 75 -4.94 34.52 -9.06
C GLY A 75 -4.68 33.52 -10.18
N GLN A 76 -3.84 33.91 -11.15
CA GLN A 76 -3.65 33.14 -12.38
C GLN A 76 -2.91 31.80 -12.20
N ASN A 77 -2.21 31.60 -11.08
CA ASN A 77 -1.43 30.39 -10.84
C ASN A 77 -2.06 29.49 -9.77
N PRO A 78 -2.84 28.46 -10.14
CA PRO A 78 -3.48 27.55 -9.20
C PRO A 78 -2.46 26.78 -8.33
N GLU A 79 -1.24 26.54 -8.82
CA GLU A 79 -0.21 25.85 -8.03
C GLU A 79 0.31 26.72 -6.88
N ALA A 80 0.47 28.02 -7.11
CA ALA A 80 0.88 28.97 -6.09
C ALA A 80 -0.20 29.05 -4.99
N THR A 81 -1.46 29.22 -5.41
CA THR A 81 -2.61 29.25 -4.51
C THR A 81 -2.71 27.96 -3.69
N ALA A 82 -2.54 26.78 -4.31
CA ALA A 82 -2.55 25.51 -3.59
C ALA A 82 -1.37 25.37 -2.60
N ASN A 83 -0.16 25.82 -2.96
CA ASN A 83 0.98 25.78 -2.03
C ASN A 83 0.74 26.64 -0.79
N ASP A 84 0.19 27.83 -0.97
CA ASP A 84 -0.10 28.73 0.15
C ASP A 84 -1.20 28.16 1.05
N LEU A 85 -2.23 27.54 0.45
CA LEU A 85 -3.25 26.82 1.19
C LEU A 85 -2.67 25.62 1.96
N LEU A 86 -1.73 24.86 1.38
CA LEU A 86 -1.10 23.74 2.09
C LEU A 86 -0.28 24.18 3.30
N LYS A 87 0.25 25.41 3.32
CA LYS A 87 0.98 25.94 4.47
C LYS A 87 0.06 26.20 5.66
N THR A 88 -1.21 26.52 5.43
CA THR A 88 -2.18 26.80 6.50
C THR A 88 -2.79 25.53 7.10
N ILE A 89 -2.83 24.43 6.33
CA ILE A 89 -3.39 23.17 6.78
C ILE A 89 -2.41 22.43 7.71
N PRO A 90 -2.82 21.99 8.92
CA PRO A 90 -1.94 21.29 9.84
C PRO A 90 -1.56 19.89 9.34
N PHE A 91 -0.41 19.40 9.81
CA PHE A 91 0.04 18.04 9.57
C PHE A 91 -0.78 17.02 10.39
N ASN A 92 -1.04 15.86 9.81
CA ASN A 92 -1.69 14.73 10.48
C ASN A 92 -0.66 13.68 10.90
N LEU A 93 0.09 13.99 11.96
CA LEU A 93 1.16 13.12 12.47
C LEU A 93 0.64 11.78 13.02
N ALA A 94 -0.61 11.75 13.49
CA ALA A 94 -1.22 10.54 14.01
C ALA A 94 -1.45 9.52 12.89
N ASP A 95 -2.05 9.93 11.78
CA ASP A 95 -2.26 9.03 10.63
C ASP A 95 -0.92 8.64 9.99
N PHE A 96 0.05 9.56 9.93
CA PHE A 96 1.42 9.22 9.55
C PHE A 96 2.01 8.11 10.43
N PHE A 97 1.94 8.26 11.75
CA PHE A 97 2.45 7.26 12.69
C PHE A 97 1.76 5.91 12.51
N TRP A 98 0.42 5.89 12.48
CA TRP A 98 -0.34 4.64 12.34
C TRP A 98 -0.13 3.97 10.99
N PHE A 99 0.04 4.73 9.90
CA PHE A 99 0.36 4.19 8.59
C PHE A 99 1.72 3.49 8.60
N ASN A 100 2.76 4.17 9.08
CA ASN A 100 4.11 3.61 9.14
C ASN A 100 4.18 2.41 10.12
N LEU A 101 3.47 2.48 11.25
CA LEU A 101 3.43 1.38 12.21
C LEU A 101 2.81 0.11 11.58
N LYS A 102 1.70 0.25 10.84
CA LYS A 102 1.09 -0.88 10.11
C LYS A 102 2.03 -1.47 9.05
N LEU A 103 2.74 -0.61 8.32
CA LEU A 103 3.71 -1.03 7.32
C LEU A 103 4.83 -1.86 7.95
N VAL A 104 5.38 -1.42 9.08
CA VAL A 104 6.38 -2.17 9.84
C VAL A 104 5.79 -3.51 10.30
N PHE A 105 4.63 -3.52 10.97
CA PHE A 105 4.00 -4.77 11.40
C PHE A 105 3.77 -5.75 10.23
N MET A 106 3.30 -5.26 9.08
CA MET A 106 3.13 -6.10 7.88
C MET A 106 4.45 -6.73 7.44
N MET A 107 5.56 -5.98 7.51
CA MET A 107 6.90 -6.50 7.20
C MET A 107 7.32 -7.62 8.17
N PHE A 108 7.04 -7.47 9.46
CA PHE A 108 7.28 -8.53 10.45
C PHE A 108 6.52 -9.80 10.06
N PHE A 109 5.23 -9.71 9.70
CA PHE A 109 4.46 -10.88 9.25
C PHE A 109 5.07 -11.52 8.00
N ILE A 110 5.38 -10.74 6.97
CA ILE A 110 5.91 -11.26 5.70
C ILE A 110 7.27 -11.96 5.90
N LEU A 111 8.15 -11.41 6.75
CA LEU A 111 9.48 -11.98 6.96
C LEU A 111 9.50 -13.14 7.97
N TRP A 112 8.58 -13.15 8.95
CA TRP A 112 8.61 -14.11 10.05
C TRP A 112 7.69 -15.31 9.84
N ILE A 113 6.53 -15.14 9.21
CA ILE A 113 5.60 -16.26 8.96
C ILE A 113 6.26 -17.41 8.20
N PRO A 114 7.08 -17.19 7.16
CA PRO A 114 7.81 -18.27 6.49
C PRO A 114 8.79 -19.01 7.41
N LYS A 115 9.28 -18.38 8.47
CA LYS A 115 10.21 -19.02 9.41
C LYS A 115 9.55 -20.12 10.22
N LEU A 116 8.21 -20.18 10.28
CA LEU A 116 7.46 -21.27 10.90
C LEU A 116 7.73 -22.62 10.24
N ALA A 117 8.14 -22.65 8.96
CA ALA A 117 8.53 -23.87 8.27
C ALA A 117 9.84 -24.48 8.82
N ASN A 118 10.66 -23.71 9.55
CA ASN A 118 11.89 -24.23 10.13
C ASN A 118 11.62 -24.91 11.48
N PRO A 119 12.27 -26.04 11.80
CA PRO A 119 12.13 -26.72 13.09
C PRO A 119 12.52 -25.86 14.28
N VAL A 120 13.56 -25.03 14.12
CA VAL A 120 13.98 -24.00 15.08
C VAL A 120 13.77 -22.65 14.41
N MET A 121 12.92 -21.82 14.99
CA MET A 121 12.59 -20.53 14.41
C MET A 121 13.56 -19.47 14.92
N THR A 122 14.40 -18.94 14.03
CA THR A 122 15.28 -17.81 14.33
C THR A 122 14.69 -16.52 13.78
N LEU A 123 14.42 -15.57 14.66
CA LEU A 123 13.85 -14.26 14.34
C LEU A 123 14.93 -13.20 14.50
N ASP A 124 15.34 -12.57 13.39
CA ASP A 124 16.33 -11.49 13.40
C ASP A 124 15.59 -10.15 13.44
N ILE A 125 15.42 -9.61 14.65
CA ILE A 125 14.66 -8.39 14.91
C ILE A 125 15.38 -7.20 14.29
N GLY A 126 16.71 -7.13 14.40
CA GLY A 126 17.48 -6.03 13.85
C GLY A 126 17.40 -5.97 12.32
N MET A 127 17.50 -7.11 11.63
CA MET A 127 17.33 -7.17 10.17
C MET A 127 15.91 -6.76 9.76
N THR A 128 14.90 -7.28 10.46
CA THR A 128 13.49 -6.97 10.19
C THR A 128 13.21 -5.47 10.38
N PHE A 129 13.79 -4.86 11.42
CA PHE A 129 13.72 -3.43 11.66
C PHE A 129 14.39 -2.63 10.54
N LEU A 130 15.58 -3.04 10.09
CA LEU A 130 16.27 -2.39 8.97
C LEU A 130 15.42 -2.43 7.69
N CYS A 131 14.85 -3.59 7.35
CA CYS A 131 13.91 -3.72 6.24
C CYS A 131 12.68 -2.83 6.42
N GLY A 132 12.16 -2.70 7.65
CA GLY A 132 11.07 -1.78 7.97
C GLY A 132 11.42 -0.31 7.70
N VAL A 133 12.62 0.13 8.11
CA VAL A 133 13.11 1.49 7.85
C VAL A 133 13.26 1.74 6.35
N ILE A 134 13.84 0.79 5.60
CA ILE A 134 13.97 0.89 4.14
C ILE A 134 12.59 0.98 3.48
N ALA A 135 11.62 0.19 3.94
CA ALA A 135 10.26 0.22 3.41
C ALA A 135 9.53 1.54 3.71
N ILE A 136 9.72 2.12 4.91
CA ILE A 136 9.21 3.45 5.24
C ILE A 136 9.81 4.47 4.27
N ILE A 137 11.14 4.57 4.19
CA ILE A 137 11.83 5.54 3.32
C ILE A 137 11.41 5.36 1.86
N GLY A 138 11.40 4.11 1.38
CA GLY A 138 11.00 3.76 0.02
C GLY A 138 9.56 4.16 -0.27
N SER A 139 8.62 3.92 0.65
CA SER A 139 7.21 4.29 0.49
C SER A 139 7.00 5.81 0.42
N TRP A 140 7.68 6.59 1.26
CA TRP A 140 7.56 8.04 1.25
C TRP A 140 8.24 8.67 0.03
N CYS A 141 9.40 8.13 -0.38
CA CYS A 141 10.05 8.52 -1.61
C CYS A 141 9.17 8.20 -2.83
N PHE A 142 8.53 7.03 -2.85
CA PHE A 142 7.58 6.65 -3.90
C PHE A 142 6.40 7.62 -3.98
N VAL A 143 5.78 7.95 -2.84
CA VAL A 143 4.69 8.93 -2.77
C VAL A 143 5.14 10.32 -3.21
N TRP A 144 6.34 10.74 -2.81
CA TRP A 144 6.92 12.02 -3.22
C TRP A 144 7.18 12.08 -4.73
N LEU A 145 7.73 11.02 -5.33
CA LEU A 145 7.92 10.87 -6.78
C LEU A 145 6.58 10.87 -7.53
N LEU A 146 5.56 10.19 -7.00
CA LEU A 146 4.20 10.26 -7.53
C LEU A 146 3.65 11.68 -7.48
N GLY A 147 3.76 12.37 -6.33
CA GLY A 147 3.27 13.74 -6.16
C GLY A 147 3.97 14.74 -7.06
N GLY A 148 5.28 14.60 -7.31
CA GLY A 148 6.02 15.46 -8.24
C GLY A 148 5.67 15.23 -9.72
N SER A 149 5.17 14.05 -10.07
CA SER A 149 4.88 13.64 -11.45
C SER A 149 3.39 13.66 -11.82
N ALA A 150 2.48 13.72 -10.84
CA ALA A 150 1.03 13.78 -11.04
C ALA A 150 0.53 15.02 -11.80
N PHE A 151 1.38 16.05 -11.94
CA PHE A 151 1.04 17.34 -12.53
C PHE A 151 1.61 17.54 -13.95
N ALA A 152 2.44 16.62 -14.43
CA ALA A 152 2.94 16.61 -15.79
C ALA A 152 2.29 15.45 -16.56
N LYS A 153 1.82 15.71 -17.79
CA LYS A 153 1.20 14.71 -18.68
C LYS A 153 1.96 13.38 -18.62
N HIS A 154 1.34 12.34 -18.05
CA HIS A 154 2.00 11.06 -17.72
C HIS A 154 2.71 10.48 -18.94
N THR A 155 4.03 10.67 -18.97
CA THR A 155 4.86 10.15 -20.05
C THR A 155 5.22 8.71 -19.69
N ARG A 156 5.24 7.79 -20.66
CA ARG A 156 5.64 6.38 -20.42
C ARG A 156 6.95 6.25 -19.63
N ILE A 157 7.84 7.24 -19.78
CA ILE A 157 9.12 7.35 -19.07
C ILE A 157 8.95 7.51 -17.54
N GLN A 158 7.96 8.27 -17.07
CA GLN A 158 7.71 8.46 -15.63
C GLN A 158 7.14 7.19 -14.98
N ILE A 159 6.23 6.50 -15.66
CA ILE A 159 5.70 5.21 -15.16
C ILE A 159 6.85 4.19 -15.10
N PHE A 160 7.69 4.16 -16.14
CA PHE A 160 8.86 3.28 -16.18
C PHE A 160 9.86 3.58 -15.05
N SER A 161 10.17 4.86 -14.78
CA SER A 161 11.09 5.22 -13.69
C SER A 161 10.55 4.82 -12.32
N LEU A 162 9.23 4.91 -12.11
CA LEU A 162 8.56 4.51 -10.88
C LEU A 162 8.61 2.99 -10.66
N ILE A 163 8.43 2.21 -11.73
CA ILE A 163 8.56 0.74 -11.70
C ILE A 163 10.01 0.35 -11.38
N VAL A 164 10.98 0.96 -12.08
CA VAL A 164 12.41 0.70 -11.84
C VAL A 164 12.79 1.04 -10.40
N PHE A 165 12.35 2.18 -9.87
CA PHE A 165 12.56 2.56 -8.48
C PHE A 165 11.99 1.50 -7.52
N SER A 166 10.76 1.04 -7.75
CA SER A 166 10.12 0.02 -6.92
C SER A 166 10.88 -1.31 -6.94
N ILE A 167 11.39 -1.73 -8.11
CA ILE A 167 12.23 -2.92 -8.25
C ILE A 167 13.54 -2.76 -7.47
N ILE A 168 14.19 -1.60 -7.55
CA ILE A 168 15.43 -1.31 -6.82
C ILE A 168 15.19 -1.40 -5.31
N VAL A 169 14.14 -0.74 -4.79
CA VAL A 169 13.81 -0.79 -3.36
C VAL A 169 13.55 -2.23 -2.91
N PHE A 170 12.81 -3.01 -3.71
CA PHE A 170 12.57 -4.43 -3.44
C PHE A 170 13.87 -5.26 -3.47
N ALA A 171 14.73 -5.06 -4.46
CA ALA A 171 16.01 -5.76 -4.58
C ALA A 171 16.94 -5.46 -3.40
N VAL A 172 17.01 -4.19 -2.97
CA VAL A 172 17.78 -3.79 -1.78
C VAL A 172 17.22 -4.45 -0.52
N MET A 173 15.91 -4.44 -0.33
CA MET A 173 15.29 -5.12 0.82
C MET A 173 15.57 -6.63 0.80
N PHE A 174 15.47 -7.27 -0.36
CA PHE A 174 15.76 -8.68 -0.53
C PHE A 174 17.22 -8.99 -0.20
N PHE A 175 18.16 -8.19 -0.72
CA PHE A 175 19.58 -8.30 -0.42
C PHE A 175 19.86 -8.18 1.08
N VAL A 176 19.32 -7.14 1.73
CA VAL A 176 19.42 -6.96 3.18
C VAL A 176 18.90 -8.19 3.92
N SER A 177 17.73 -8.70 3.53
CA SER A 177 17.09 -9.82 4.24
C SER A 177 17.90 -11.13 4.22
N ILE A 178 18.76 -11.31 3.21
CA ILE A 178 19.58 -12.51 3.03
C ILE A 178 20.98 -12.34 3.61
N PHE A 179 21.62 -11.21 3.31
CA PHE A 179 23.05 -11.01 3.59
C PHE A 179 23.31 -10.26 4.89
N VAL A 180 22.38 -9.41 5.35
CA VAL A 180 22.54 -8.65 6.59
C VAL A 180 21.98 -9.45 7.76
N LYS A 181 22.85 -9.67 8.72
CA LYS A 181 22.64 -10.58 9.85
C LYS A 181 22.99 -9.81 11.11
N THR A 182 22.01 -9.51 11.96
CA THR A 182 22.25 -8.71 13.17
C THR A 182 22.44 -9.58 14.41
N GLY A 183 22.97 -8.98 15.49
CA GLY A 183 23.10 -9.65 16.78
C GLY A 183 21.77 -9.79 17.54
N TRP A 184 20.72 -9.06 17.13
CA TRP A 184 19.41 -9.08 17.79
C TRP A 184 18.55 -10.22 17.26
N ARG A 185 18.92 -11.44 17.65
CA ARG A 185 18.21 -12.66 17.27
C ARG A 185 17.56 -13.31 18.47
N ILE A 186 16.31 -13.71 18.27
CA ILE A 186 15.59 -14.57 19.19
C ILE A 186 15.43 -15.93 18.52
N THR A 187 15.92 -16.97 19.17
CA THR A 187 15.70 -18.35 18.76
C THR A 187 14.58 -18.95 19.58
N LEU A 188 13.54 -19.42 18.91
CA LEU A 188 12.41 -20.07 19.55
C LEU A 188 12.62 -21.59 19.48
N PRO A 189 12.64 -22.28 20.64
CA PRO A 189 12.73 -23.73 20.68
C PRO A 189 11.58 -24.38 19.92
N SER A 190 11.81 -25.61 19.44
CA SER A 190 10.82 -26.35 18.65
C SER A 190 9.46 -26.46 19.34
N GLN A 191 9.44 -26.71 20.65
CA GLN A 191 8.22 -26.80 21.46
C GLN A 191 7.41 -25.49 21.48
N VAL A 192 8.09 -24.36 21.68
CA VAL A 192 7.45 -23.03 21.68
C VAL A 192 6.91 -22.71 20.28
N SER A 193 7.70 -23.02 19.24
CA SER A 193 7.25 -22.82 17.85
C SER A 193 6.04 -23.68 17.49
N LEU A 194 5.95 -24.92 18.00
CA LEU A 194 4.78 -25.78 17.84
C LEU A 194 3.56 -25.17 18.53
N ALA A 195 3.70 -24.68 19.76
CA ALA A 195 2.62 -24.04 20.49
C ALA A 195 2.08 -22.81 19.73
N VAL A 196 2.97 -21.96 19.21
CA VAL A 196 2.61 -20.81 18.36
C VAL A 196 1.83 -21.26 17.12
N ILE A 197 2.27 -22.33 16.45
CA ILE A 197 1.59 -22.87 15.26
C ILE A 197 0.19 -23.38 15.60
N VAL A 198 0.04 -24.17 16.67
CA VAL A 198 -1.26 -24.71 17.08
C VAL A 198 -2.22 -23.58 17.44
N LEU A 199 -1.79 -22.62 18.25
CA LEU A 199 -2.61 -21.46 18.61
C LEU A 199 -2.99 -20.62 17.38
N GLY A 200 -2.04 -20.38 16.48
CA GLY A 200 -2.33 -19.62 15.26
C GLY A 200 -3.26 -20.35 14.30
N LEU A 201 -3.19 -21.70 14.20
CA LEU A 201 -4.15 -22.49 13.43
C LEU A 201 -5.58 -22.37 13.99
N VAL A 202 -5.73 -22.37 15.32
CA VAL A 202 -7.04 -22.12 15.95
C VAL A 202 -7.56 -20.74 15.56
N ILE A 203 -6.72 -19.71 15.62
CA ILE A 203 -7.08 -18.35 15.19
C ILE A 203 -7.46 -18.33 13.70
N ILE A 204 -6.68 -18.99 12.83
CA ILE A 204 -6.95 -19.08 11.40
C ILE A 204 -8.33 -19.70 11.14
N VAL A 205 -8.69 -20.77 11.85
CA VAL A 205 -10.01 -21.40 11.69
C VAL A 205 -11.13 -20.48 12.16
N ILE A 206 -10.96 -19.76 13.28
CA ILE A 206 -11.99 -18.89 13.85
C ILE A 206 -12.15 -17.58 13.06
N PHE A 207 -11.06 -17.05 12.51
CA PHE A 207 -11.00 -15.71 11.94
C PHE A 207 -12.06 -15.41 10.86
N PRO A 208 -12.33 -16.30 9.88
CA PRO A 208 -13.36 -16.08 8.85
C PRO A 208 -14.80 -16.00 9.41
N PHE A 209 -15.04 -16.59 10.59
CA PHE A 209 -16.36 -16.56 11.24
C PHE A 209 -16.60 -15.26 12.03
N VAL A 210 -15.52 -14.60 12.45
CA VAL A 210 -15.58 -13.33 13.20
C VAL A 210 -15.44 -12.12 12.27
N GLN A 211 -14.67 -12.25 11.19
CA GLN A 211 -14.37 -11.20 10.24
C GLN A 211 -14.67 -11.67 8.82
N HIS A 212 -15.52 -10.92 8.11
CA HIS A 212 -15.72 -11.16 6.69
C HIS A 212 -14.42 -10.91 5.91
N LEU A 213 -13.94 -11.95 5.24
CA LEU A 213 -12.78 -11.86 4.37
C LEU A 213 -13.16 -11.15 3.07
N ASN A 214 -12.60 -9.97 2.86
CA ASN A 214 -12.72 -9.25 1.59
C ASN A 214 -11.68 -9.79 0.60
N GLU A 215 -11.91 -9.52 -0.69
CA GLU A 215 -11.05 -9.98 -1.81
C GLU A 215 -9.58 -9.57 -1.68
N PHE A 216 -9.27 -8.46 -1.02
CA PHE A 216 -7.89 -8.04 -0.78
C PHE A 216 -7.22 -8.80 0.38
N ASN A 217 -7.97 -9.11 1.43
CA ASN A 217 -7.41 -9.71 2.65
C ASN A 217 -7.37 -11.24 2.57
N ILE A 218 -8.13 -11.84 1.66
CA ILE A 218 -8.15 -13.30 1.47
C ILE A 218 -6.77 -13.84 1.06
N PHE A 219 -6.02 -13.12 0.22
CA PHE A 219 -4.67 -13.55 -0.19
C PHE A 219 -3.70 -13.58 0.98
N PHE A 220 -3.73 -12.55 1.83
CA PHE A 220 -2.91 -12.52 3.04
C PHE A 220 -3.32 -13.62 4.02
N TYR A 221 -4.63 -13.82 4.21
CA TYR A 221 -5.15 -14.92 5.02
C TYR A 221 -4.66 -16.29 4.52
N LEU A 222 -4.77 -16.56 3.21
CA LEU A 222 -4.32 -17.81 2.60
C LEU A 222 -2.81 -17.99 2.71
N TYR A 223 -2.02 -16.93 2.52
CA TYR A 223 -0.58 -16.94 2.71
C TYR A 223 -0.20 -17.33 4.14
N VAL A 224 -0.84 -16.70 5.14
CA VAL A 224 -0.61 -17.01 6.55
C VAL A 224 -1.04 -18.45 6.84
N ALA A 225 -2.25 -18.83 6.46
CA ALA A 225 -2.78 -20.18 6.66
C ALA A 225 -1.88 -21.27 6.06
N PHE A 226 -1.37 -21.05 4.85
CA PHE A 226 -0.44 -21.95 4.19
C PHE A 226 0.80 -22.22 5.04
N TYR A 227 1.46 -21.19 5.56
CA TYR A 227 2.68 -21.37 6.35
C TYR A 227 2.43 -21.97 7.73
N PHE A 228 1.28 -21.72 8.35
CA PHE A 228 0.90 -22.38 9.58
C PHE A 228 0.65 -23.88 9.37
N VAL A 229 -0.07 -24.25 8.32
CA VAL A 229 -0.29 -25.66 7.94
C VAL A 229 1.03 -26.33 7.57
N LEU A 230 1.83 -25.70 6.70
CA LEU A 230 3.14 -26.19 6.29
C LEU A 230 4.07 -26.38 7.49
N GLY A 231 4.10 -25.41 8.41
CA GLY A 231 4.88 -25.49 9.64
C GLY A 231 4.48 -26.67 10.54
N LEU A 232 3.19 -26.99 10.63
CA LEU A 232 2.71 -28.16 11.35
C LEU A 232 3.14 -29.45 10.65
N LEU A 233 2.88 -29.56 9.34
CA LEU A 233 3.20 -30.76 8.56
C LEU A 233 4.71 -31.06 8.54
N LEU A 234 5.58 -30.05 8.57
CA LEU A 234 7.03 -30.24 8.63
C LEU A 234 7.51 -30.77 10.00
N ARG A 235 6.69 -30.68 11.05
CA ARG A 235 6.99 -31.18 12.40
C ARG A 235 6.44 -32.59 12.66
N LEU A 236 5.45 -33.03 11.88
CA LEU A 236 4.90 -34.38 11.99
C LEU A 236 5.85 -35.43 11.36
N PRO A 237 6.18 -36.52 12.08
CA PRO A 237 7.08 -37.56 11.58
C PRO A 237 6.60 -38.22 10.27
N GLN A 238 5.29 -38.37 10.07
CA GLN A 238 4.76 -39.04 8.88
C GLN A 238 4.92 -38.19 7.60
N THR A 239 4.77 -36.87 7.70
CA THR A 239 4.73 -35.97 6.54
C THR A 239 6.08 -35.30 6.25
N LYS A 240 6.95 -35.17 7.26
CA LYS A 240 8.27 -34.55 7.11
C LYS A 240 9.14 -35.19 6.02
N PRO A 241 9.28 -36.54 5.90
CA PRO A 241 10.10 -37.16 4.87
C PRO A 241 9.64 -36.80 3.45
N PHE A 242 8.33 -36.74 3.24
CA PHE A 242 7.73 -36.38 1.96
C PHE A 242 7.97 -34.90 1.61
N LEU A 243 7.78 -33.99 2.56
CA LEU A 243 7.90 -32.55 2.35
C LEU A 243 9.35 -32.05 2.25
N THR A 244 10.29 -32.79 2.84
CA THR A 244 11.72 -32.48 2.81
C THR A 244 12.48 -33.29 1.76
N ALA A 245 11.80 -34.21 1.06
CA ALA A 245 12.37 -35.00 -0.01
C ALA A 245 12.99 -34.06 -1.04
N LYS A 246 14.29 -34.24 -1.31
CA LYS A 246 14.95 -33.48 -2.37
C LYS A 246 14.35 -33.90 -3.71
N VAL A 247 13.47 -33.07 -4.25
CA VAL A 247 12.95 -33.29 -5.60
C VAL A 247 14.07 -33.00 -6.59
N ASN A 248 14.72 -34.06 -7.09
CA ASN A 248 15.71 -33.92 -8.15
C ASN A 248 14.98 -33.80 -9.50
N LEU A 249 14.52 -32.60 -9.82
CA LEU A 249 13.85 -32.30 -11.09
C LEU A 249 14.82 -32.31 -12.30
N GLY A 250 16.14 -32.55 -12.10
CA GLY A 250 17.11 -32.59 -13.20
C GLY A 250 17.05 -31.34 -14.10
N PRO A 251 17.03 -31.49 -15.44
CA PRO A 251 16.86 -30.37 -16.39
C PRO A 251 15.53 -29.62 -16.25
N TRP A 252 14.49 -30.27 -15.71
CA TRP A 252 13.14 -29.72 -15.58
C TRP A 252 13.00 -28.69 -14.46
N LYS A 253 14.04 -28.49 -13.62
CA LYS A 253 14.07 -27.40 -12.62
C LYS A 253 13.75 -26.05 -13.25
N TRP A 254 14.35 -25.77 -14.41
CA TRP A 254 14.14 -24.51 -15.12
C TRP A 254 12.72 -24.38 -15.66
N VAL A 255 12.12 -25.48 -16.13
CA VAL A 255 10.72 -25.51 -16.59
C VAL A 255 9.76 -25.21 -15.44
N VAL A 256 10.00 -25.75 -14.25
CA VAL A 256 9.19 -25.46 -13.05
C VAL A 256 9.34 -24.00 -12.60
N ILE A 257 10.56 -23.45 -12.62
CA ILE A 257 10.80 -22.04 -12.27
C ILE A 257 10.13 -21.11 -13.28
N ILE A 258 10.30 -21.37 -14.59
CA ILE A 258 9.65 -20.60 -15.66
C ILE A 258 8.13 -20.72 -15.54
N GLY A 259 7.61 -21.92 -15.26
CA GLY A 259 6.18 -22.16 -15.02
C GLY A 259 5.65 -21.35 -13.84
N LEU A 260 6.37 -21.27 -12.72
CA LEU A 260 6.01 -20.45 -11.57
C LEU A 260 6.02 -18.95 -11.89
N VAL A 261 7.00 -18.49 -12.66
CA VAL A 261 7.07 -17.09 -13.11
C VAL A 261 5.90 -16.76 -14.03
N LEU A 262 5.63 -17.61 -15.02
CA LEU A 262 4.50 -17.45 -15.95
C LEU A 262 3.15 -17.49 -15.22
N PHE A 263 3.00 -18.39 -14.24
CA PHE A 263 1.80 -18.47 -13.40
C PHE A 263 1.61 -17.19 -12.56
N SER A 264 2.69 -16.64 -12.01
CA SER A 264 2.67 -15.38 -11.26
C SER A 264 2.27 -14.21 -12.16
N LEU A 265 2.80 -14.15 -13.40
CA LEU A 265 2.41 -13.15 -14.40
C LEU A 265 0.95 -13.32 -14.84
N ALA A 266 0.47 -14.55 -14.99
CA ALA A 266 -0.92 -14.83 -15.33
C ALA A 266 -1.89 -14.40 -14.23
N ILE A 267 -1.54 -14.61 -12.95
CA ILE A 267 -2.30 -14.07 -11.81
C ILE A 267 -2.32 -12.55 -11.88
N GLY A 268 -1.17 -11.90 -12.10
CA GLY A 268 -1.10 -10.44 -12.27
C GLY A 268 -2.00 -9.92 -13.40
N GLY A 269 -1.99 -10.60 -14.55
CA GLY A 269 -2.85 -10.29 -15.69
C GLY A 269 -4.34 -10.52 -15.40
N LEU A 270 -4.69 -11.58 -14.66
CA LEU A 270 -6.06 -11.84 -14.21
C LEU A 270 -6.56 -10.75 -13.27
N VAL A 271 -5.74 -10.35 -12.29
CA VAL A 271 -6.05 -9.27 -11.35
C VAL A 271 -6.25 -7.95 -12.11
N TYR A 272 -5.37 -7.64 -13.06
CA TYR A 272 -5.49 -6.46 -13.91
C TYR A 272 -6.79 -6.48 -14.74
N ARG A 273 -7.13 -7.62 -15.33
CA ARG A 273 -8.37 -7.79 -16.11
C ARG A 273 -9.63 -7.68 -15.24
N PHE A 274 -9.58 -8.20 -14.01
CA PHE A 274 -10.66 -8.03 -13.04
C PHE A 274 -10.82 -6.57 -12.59
N TYR A 275 -9.71 -5.85 -12.41
CA TYR A 275 -9.72 -4.42 -12.12
C TYR A 275 -10.39 -3.62 -13.24
N GLN A 276 -10.00 -3.86 -14.50
CA GLN A 276 -10.63 -3.21 -15.66
C GLN A 276 -12.13 -3.50 -15.80
N ARG A 277 -12.59 -4.70 -15.46
CA ARG A 277 -14.03 -5.04 -15.51
C ARG A 277 -14.88 -4.29 -14.48
N ARG A 278 -14.28 -3.81 -13.38
CA ARG A 278 -15.00 -3.06 -12.32
C ARG A 278 -14.96 -1.55 -12.49
N HIS A 279 -13.95 -1.05 -13.21
CA HIS A 279 -13.85 0.35 -13.59
C HIS A 279 -13.69 0.43 -15.10
N PRO A 280 -14.76 0.11 -15.87
CA PRO A 280 -14.78 0.45 -17.28
C PRO A 280 -14.75 1.97 -17.37
N ASP A 281 -13.75 2.50 -18.07
CA ASP A 281 -13.75 3.90 -18.54
C ASP A 281 -15.03 4.19 -19.34
#